data_AF-A0A932D4T4-F1
#
_entry.id   AF-A0A932D4T4-F1
#
_cell.length_a   1.000
_cell.length_b   1.000
_cell.length_c   1.000
_cell.angle_alpha   90.00
_cell.angle_beta   90.00
_cell.angle_gamma   90.00
#
_symmetry.space_group_name_H-M   'P 1'
#
loop_
_entity.id
_entity.type
_entity.pdbx_description
1 polymer ?
#
loop_
_entity_poly.entity_id
_entity_poly.type
_entity_poly.pdbx_seq_one_letter_code
_entity_poly.pdbx_strand_id
1 'polypeptide(L)'
;MRRTLLFLFLLWSASQTSCGGQMRSRESTPTARQTTGGAEEVADPQRQEILRLEAEIDRGKTALGLAPPPADGIQPQQAPAVPGWDEGLQSCDRTCRSSTSICDASRRICRLADEMDDDWAAGRCTIAARTCGDARRKAIERCRTCG
;
A
#
# COMPACT_ATOMS: atom_id res chain seq x y z
N MET A 1 -11.13 -35.10 30.02
CA MET A 1 -10.25 -34.39 30.97
C MET A 1 -10.08 -32.97 30.41
N ARG A 2 -10.99 -32.01 30.59
CA ARG A 2 -11.27 -31.12 31.75
C ARG A 2 -10.01 -30.60 32.46
N ARG A 3 -9.96 -29.26 32.62
CA ARG A 3 -9.13 -28.39 33.51
C ARG A 3 -7.86 -27.84 32.82
N THR A 4 -7.53 -26.53 32.79
CA THR A 4 -7.80 -25.46 33.77
C THR A 4 -7.19 -24.09 33.33
N LEU A 5 -7.93 -22.99 33.57
CA LEU A 5 -7.52 -21.58 33.88
C LEU A 5 -6.70 -20.78 32.83
N LEU A 6 -7.11 -19.65 32.23
CA LEU A 6 -7.73 -18.40 32.74
C LEU A 6 -6.88 -17.72 33.83
N PHE A 7 -6.13 -16.66 33.50
CA PHE A 7 -5.99 -15.40 34.28
C PHE A 7 -4.88 -14.46 33.74
N LEU A 8 -5.28 -13.20 33.48
CA LEU A 8 -4.58 -11.92 33.71
C LEU A 8 -3.22 -11.66 33.04
N PHE A 9 -3.12 -10.56 32.29
CA PHE A 9 -2.64 -9.30 32.87
C PHE A 9 -3.02 -8.10 31.98
N LEU A 10 -3.84 -7.23 32.56
CA LEU A 10 -4.04 -5.83 32.19
C LEU A 10 -2.72 -5.04 32.37
N LEU A 11 -2.73 -3.81 31.88
CA LEU A 11 -1.71 -2.74 32.02
C LEU A 11 -0.74 -2.63 30.85
N TRP A 12 -1.07 -1.77 29.89
CA TRP A 12 -0.05 -0.85 29.39
C TRP A 12 -0.56 0.59 29.42
N SER A 13 0.29 1.42 30.02
CA SER A 13 -0.03 2.65 30.69
C SER A 13 -0.19 3.82 29.72
N ALA A 14 -1.20 4.64 29.98
CA ALA A 14 -1.21 6.03 29.54
C ALA A 14 -0.06 6.78 30.21
N SER A 15 0.74 7.50 29.43
CA SER A 15 1.66 8.53 29.94
C SER A 15 1.40 9.81 29.15
N GLN A 16 0.59 10.67 29.76
CA GLN A 16 0.46 12.08 29.43
C GLN A 16 1.48 12.85 30.27
N THR A 17 2.44 13.52 29.64
CA THR A 17 3.29 14.58 30.19
C THR A 17 4.02 15.18 28.98
N SER A 18 4.23 16.47 28.76
CA SER A 18 4.22 17.65 29.62
C SER A 18 4.20 18.87 28.68
N CYS A 19 3.35 19.87 28.94
CA CYS A 19 3.52 21.21 28.38
C CYS A 19 4.52 21.96 29.26
N GLY A 20 5.67 22.34 28.70
CA GLY A 20 6.67 23.15 29.39
C GLY A 20 7.45 23.98 28.38
N GLY A 21 7.10 25.26 28.27
CA GLY A 21 7.82 26.21 27.43
C GLY A 21 9.18 26.58 27.99
N GLN A 22 10.08 27.01 27.11
CA GLN A 22 11.08 28.03 27.46
C GLN A 22 11.58 28.73 26.20
N MET A 23 11.24 30.02 26.10
CA MET A 23 11.91 30.97 25.23
C MET A 23 13.38 31.06 25.63
N ARG A 24 14.30 30.85 24.69
CA ARG A 24 15.63 31.48 24.70
C ARG A 24 16.02 31.89 23.29
N SER A 25 16.00 33.19 23.08
CA SER A 25 16.70 33.89 22.01
C SER A 25 18.16 33.43 21.98
N ARG A 26 18.59 32.94 20.83
CA ARG A 26 20.00 32.97 20.44
C ARG A 26 20.06 33.48 19.00
N GLU A 27 20.46 34.73 18.88
CA GLU A 27 21.15 35.25 17.71
C GLU A 27 22.15 34.19 17.24
N SER A 28 21.86 33.62 16.07
CA SER A 28 22.78 32.82 15.28
C SER A 28 22.85 33.48 13.93
N THR A 29 23.95 34.21 13.75
CA THR A 29 24.54 34.66 12.50
C THR A 29 23.95 34.00 11.25
N PRO A 30 23.36 34.76 10.30
CA PRO A 30 23.03 34.22 8.99
C PRO A 30 24.34 34.11 8.19
N THR A 31 25.14 33.08 8.45
CA THR A 31 26.08 32.61 7.44
C THR A 31 25.22 31.91 6.39
N ALA A 32 24.79 32.69 5.40
CA ALA A 32 24.22 32.20 4.16
C ALA A 32 25.28 31.37 3.43
N ARG A 33 25.46 30.13 3.86
CA ARG A 33 26.08 29.10 3.05
C ARG A 33 24.98 28.63 2.11
N GLN A 34 24.86 29.36 1.00
CA GLN A 34 24.20 28.86 -0.20
C GLN A 34 24.94 27.58 -0.59
N THR A 35 24.45 26.43 -0.14
CA THR A 35 24.71 25.18 -0.80
C THR A 35 23.81 25.17 -2.04
N THR A 36 24.19 25.96 -3.04
CA THR A 36 23.86 25.72 -4.44
C THR A 36 24.64 24.49 -4.91
N GLY A 37 24.41 23.36 -4.23
CA GLY A 37 24.74 22.05 -4.70
C GLY A 37 23.44 21.50 -5.27
N GLY A 38 23.14 21.88 -6.51
CA GLY A 38 22.24 21.12 -7.36
C GLY A 38 22.86 19.75 -7.60
N ALA A 39 22.85 18.92 -6.57
CA ALA A 39 22.84 17.49 -6.75
C ALA A 39 21.49 17.22 -7.38
N GLU A 40 21.50 17.11 -8.70
CA GLU A 40 20.73 16.09 -9.38
C GLU A 40 20.86 14.82 -8.53
N GLU A 41 19.94 14.66 -7.57
CA GLU A 41 19.71 13.42 -6.86
C GLU A 41 19.32 12.48 -7.97
N VAL A 42 20.33 11.79 -8.53
CA VAL A 42 20.17 10.78 -9.56
C VAL A 42 19.20 9.80 -8.95
N ALA A 43 17.93 9.97 -9.30
CA ALA A 43 16.85 9.28 -8.67
C ALA A 43 17.14 7.80 -8.84
N ASP A 44 17.34 7.12 -7.71
CA ASP A 44 17.74 5.73 -7.68
C ASP A 44 16.79 4.93 -8.58
N PRO A 45 17.30 4.29 -9.66
CA PRO A 45 16.46 3.61 -10.63
C PRO A 45 15.62 2.49 -10.00
N GLN A 46 16.10 1.88 -8.91
CA GLN A 46 15.34 0.87 -8.18
C GLN A 46 14.16 1.50 -7.42
N ARG A 47 14.36 2.68 -6.80
CA ARG A 47 13.26 3.45 -6.18
C ARG A 47 12.21 3.86 -7.21
N GLN A 48 12.64 4.34 -8.38
CA GLN A 48 11.71 4.68 -9.47
C GLN A 48 10.92 3.46 -9.95
N GLU A 49 11.57 2.31 -10.09
CA GLU A 49 10.89 1.08 -10.49
C GLU A 49 9.89 0.60 -9.42
N ILE A 50 10.23 0.70 -8.13
CA ILE A 50 9.28 0.42 -7.04
C ILE A 50 8.03 1.32 -7.18
N LEU A 51 8.22 2.64 -7.37
CA LEU A 51 7.09 3.56 -7.54
C LEU A 51 6.24 3.23 -8.78
N ARG A 52 6.88 2.83 -9.90
CA ARG A 52 6.18 2.39 -11.11
C ARG A 52 5.33 1.14 -10.84
N LEU A 53 5.88 0.17 -10.10
CA LEU A 53 5.19 -1.07 -9.72
C LEU A 53 4.04 -0.79 -8.73
N GLU A 54 4.19 0.15 -7.81
CA GLU A 54 3.11 0.59 -6.93
C GLU A 54 1.93 1.18 -7.72
N ALA A 55 2.21 2.02 -8.73
CA ALA A 55 1.16 2.53 -9.61
C ALA A 55 0.47 1.41 -10.42
N GLU A 56 1.18 0.33 -10.75
CA GLU A 56 0.58 -0.85 -11.38
C GLU A 56 -0.35 -1.60 -10.42
N ILE A 57 0.08 -1.78 -9.16
CA ILE A 57 -0.74 -2.35 -8.09
C ILE A 57 -2.01 -1.53 -7.86
N ASP A 58 -1.93 -0.20 -7.84
CA ASP A 58 -3.09 0.67 -7.61
C ASP A 58 -4.10 0.61 -8.76
N ARG A 59 -3.65 0.50 -10.01
CA ARG A 59 -4.53 0.21 -11.16
C ARG A 59 -5.23 -1.14 -11.00
N GLY A 60 -4.50 -2.17 -10.57
CA GLY A 60 -5.05 -3.49 -10.26
C GLY A 60 -6.08 -3.45 -9.13
N LYS A 61 -5.81 -2.72 -8.04
CA LYS A 61 -6.73 -2.55 -6.91
C LYS A 61 -8.03 -1.90 -7.34
N THR A 62 -7.95 -0.87 -8.19
CA THR A 62 -9.13 -0.22 -8.77
C THR A 62 -9.96 -1.21 -9.57
N ALA A 63 -9.33 -2.03 -10.42
CA ALA A 63 -10.02 -3.05 -11.21
C ALA A 63 -10.69 -4.14 -10.35
N LEU A 64 -10.15 -4.43 -9.16
CA LEU A 64 -10.71 -5.40 -8.21
C LEU A 64 -11.72 -4.78 -7.22
N GLY A 65 -11.94 -3.47 -7.25
CA GLY A 65 -12.76 -2.77 -6.25
C GLY A 65 -12.15 -2.79 -4.85
N LEU A 66 -10.83 -2.93 -4.75
CA LEU A 66 -10.07 -2.87 -3.49
C LEU A 66 -9.55 -1.45 -3.19
N ALA A 67 -9.68 -0.53 -4.14
CA ALA A 67 -9.36 0.88 -3.90
C ALA A 67 -10.36 1.46 -2.90
N PRO A 68 -9.89 2.25 -1.91
CA PRO A 68 -10.80 2.98 -1.04
C PRO A 68 -11.70 3.89 -1.89
N PRO A 69 -12.98 4.07 -1.52
CA PRO A 69 -13.85 5.00 -2.22
C PRO A 69 -13.21 6.39 -2.19
N PRO A 70 -13.30 7.18 -3.28
CA PRO A 70 -12.79 8.54 -3.29
C PRO A 70 -13.43 9.33 -2.15
N ALA A 71 -12.60 10.08 -1.40
CA ALA A 71 -13.04 10.84 -0.22
C ALA A 71 -14.13 11.88 -0.56
N ASP A 72 -14.20 12.31 -1.82
CA ASP A 72 -15.09 13.38 -2.27
C ASP A 72 -16.51 12.92 -2.63
N GLY A 73 -16.88 11.66 -2.36
CA GLY A 73 -18.24 11.16 -2.58
C GLY A 73 -18.68 11.15 -4.06
N ILE A 74 -17.78 11.46 -4.99
CA ILE A 74 -18.05 11.36 -6.42
C ILE A 74 -18.04 9.88 -6.79
N GLN A 75 -19.23 9.29 -6.86
CA GLN A 75 -19.39 7.94 -7.38
C GLN A 75 -18.84 7.91 -8.81
N PRO A 76 -17.93 6.98 -9.14
CA PRO A 76 -17.55 6.77 -10.53
C PRO A 76 -18.82 6.41 -11.31
N GLN A 77 -19.14 7.22 -12.31
CA GLN A 77 -20.25 6.97 -13.23
C GLN A 77 -20.00 5.59 -13.86
N GLN A 78 -20.72 4.58 -13.37
CA GLN A 78 -20.70 3.26 -13.97
C GLN A 78 -21.27 3.41 -15.38
N ALA A 79 -20.44 3.12 -16.39
CA ALA A 79 -20.91 3.08 -17.77
C ALA A 79 -22.12 2.14 -17.86
N PRO A 80 -23.15 2.47 -18.68
CA PRO A 80 -24.34 1.66 -18.79
C PRO A 80 -23.96 0.22 -19.18
N ALA A 81 -24.35 -0.74 -18.35
CA ALA A 81 -24.20 -2.16 -18.63
C ALA A 81 -24.96 -2.48 -19.92
N VAL A 82 -24.26 -2.96 -20.94
CA VAL A 82 -24.86 -3.36 -22.21
C VAL A 82 -25.43 -4.77 -21.99
N PRO A 83 -26.76 -4.95 -21.94
CA PRO A 83 -27.34 -6.24 -21.63
C PRO A 83 -27.10 -7.18 -22.82
N GLY A 84 -26.42 -8.30 -22.60
CA GLY A 84 -26.41 -9.42 -23.56
C GLY A 84 -25.08 -10.09 -23.87
N TRP A 85 -23.98 -9.69 -23.24
CA TRP A 85 -22.68 -10.34 -23.42
C TRP A 85 -22.20 -10.86 -22.09
N ASP A 86 -22.03 -12.17 -21.91
CA ASP A 86 -21.18 -12.90 -20.94
C ASP A 86 -20.44 -12.09 -19.83
N GLU A 87 -21.15 -11.20 -19.12
CA GLU A 87 -20.57 -10.20 -18.21
C GLU A 87 -20.00 -10.90 -16.98
N GLY A 88 -20.62 -12.02 -16.58
CA GLY A 88 -20.14 -12.90 -15.53
C GLY A 88 -18.74 -13.42 -15.83
N LEU A 89 -18.59 -14.19 -16.91
CA LEU A 89 -17.32 -14.85 -17.28
C LEU A 89 -16.19 -13.85 -17.58
N GLN A 90 -16.48 -12.74 -18.27
CA GLN A 90 -15.50 -11.68 -18.51
C GLN A 90 -15.08 -10.97 -17.21
N SER A 91 -15.98 -10.87 -16.22
CA SER A 91 -15.60 -10.31 -14.91
C SER A 91 -14.67 -11.22 -14.13
N CYS A 92 -14.83 -12.55 -14.27
CA CYS A 92 -14.02 -13.52 -13.54
C CYS A 92 -12.61 -13.58 -14.10
N ASP A 93 -12.44 -13.72 -15.41
CA ASP A 93 -11.12 -13.70 -16.06
C ASP A 93 -10.39 -12.38 -15.78
N ARG A 94 -11.07 -11.24 -15.87
CA ARG A 94 -10.50 -9.94 -15.49
C ARG A 94 -10.03 -9.92 -14.03
N THR A 95 -10.83 -10.43 -13.10
CA THR A 95 -10.49 -10.50 -11.66
C THR A 95 -9.27 -11.39 -11.43
N CYS A 96 -9.27 -12.62 -11.97
CA CYS A 96 -8.19 -13.56 -11.75
C CYS A 96 -6.87 -13.02 -12.43
N ARG A 97 -6.94 -12.32 -13.58
CA ARG A 97 -5.79 -11.62 -14.21
C ARG A 97 -5.28 -10.43 -13.40
N SER A 98 -6.15 -9.52 -12.95
CA SER A 98 -5.75 -8.37 -12.13
C SER A 98 -5.09 -8.81 -10.83
N SER A 99 -5.59 -9.87 -10.20
CA SER A 99 -4.97 -10.47 -9.02
C SER A 99 -3.55 -10.98 -9.29
N THR A 100 -3.34 -11.65 -10.43
CA THR A 100 -2.02 -12.14 -10.86
C THR A 100 -1.04 -10.99 -11.07
N SER A 101 -1.44 -9.95 -11.82
CA SER A 101 -0.60 -8.77 -12.06
C SER A 101 -0.19 -8.06 -10.76
N ILE A 102 -1.12 -7.87 -9.81
CA ILE A 102 -0.80 -7.30 -8.48
C ILE A 102 0.25 -8.16 -7.77
N CYS A 103 0.08 -9.48 -7.75
CA CYS A 103 0.99 -10.38 -7.08
C CYS A 103 2.37 -10.44 -7.75
N ASP A 104 2.45 -10.32 -9.07
CA ASP A 104 3.70 -10.30 -9.82
C ASP A 104 4.47 -9.00 -9.54
N ALA A 105 3.78 -7.85 -9.58
CA ALA A 105 4.36 -6.57 -9.20
C ALA A 105 4.83 -6.57 -7.74
N SER A 106 4.04 -7.15 -6.83
CA SER A 106 4.40 -7.26 -5.41
C SER A 106 5.67 -8.09 -5.18
N ARG A 107 5.80 -9.23 -5.87
CA ARG A 107 7.02 -10.05 -5.79
C ARG A 107 8.24 -9.30 -6.33
N ARG A 108 8.06 -8.48 -7.37
CA ARG A 108 9.15 -7.67 -7.93
C ARG A 108 9.57 -6.53 -6.99
N ILE A 109 8.63 -5.86 -6.32
CA ILE A 109 8.94 -4.88 -5.28
C ILE A 109 9.76 -5.53 -4.16
N CYS A 110 9.35 -6.71 -3.68
CA CYS A 110 10.10 -7.41 -2.64
C CYS A 110 11.52 -7.79 -3.05
N ARG A 111 11.71 -8.26 -4.30
CA ARG A 111 13.07 -8.52 -4.81
C ARG A 111 13.92 -7.26 -4.82
N LEU A 112 13.39 -6.14 -5.31
CA LEU A 112 14.11 -4.86 -5.32
C LEU A 112 14.42 -4.39 -3.88
N ALA A 113 13.50 -4.60 -2.94
CA ALA A 113 13.73 -4.29 -1.54
C ALA A 113 14.87 -5.11 -0.93
N ASP A 114 14.93 -6.41 -1.23
CA ASP A 114 16.01 -7.29 -0.78
C ASP A 114 17.37 -6.88 -1.41
N GLU A 115 17.37 -6.40 -2.66
CA GLU A 115 18.58 -5.93 -3.35
C GLU A 115 19.10 -4.59 -2.79
N MET A 116 18.20 -3.73 -2.31
CA MET A 116 18.53 -2.38 -1.83
C MET A 116 18.98 -2.34 -0.36
N ASP A 117 18.61 -3.33 0.46
CA ASP A 117 18.89 -3.39 1.90
C ASP A 117 18.49 -2.10 2.65
N ASP A 118 17.28 -1.60 2.36
CA ASP A 118 16.73 -0.32 2.85
C ASP A 118 15.36 -0.53 3.50
N ASP A 119 15.19 0.04 4.70
CA ASP A 119 13.93 0.01 5.48
C ASP A 119 12.73 0.58 4.69
N TRP A 120 12.94 1.63 3.87
CA TRP A 120 11.87 2.18 3.04
C TRP A 120 11.38 1.15 2.03
N ALA A 121 12.30 0.47 1.34
CA ALA A 121 11.95 -0.54 0.34
C ALA A 121 11.30 -1.77 1.01
N ALA A 122 11.80 -2.19 2.18
CA ALA A 122 11.21 -3.26 2.99
C ALA A 122 9.76 -2.92 3.42
N GLY A 123 9.51 -1.67 3.79
CA GLY A 123 8.17 -1.15 4.05
C GLY A 123 7.24 -1.27 2.85
N ARG A 124 7.71 -0.90 1.64
CA ARG A 124 6.93 -1.03 0.40
C ARG A 124 6.63 -2.50 0.07
N CYS A 125 7.61 -3.39 0.20
CA CYS A 125 7.40 -4.84 0.03
C CYS A 125 6.30 -5.37 0.97
N THR A 126 6.32 -4.99 2.24
CA THR A 126 5.31 -5.41 3.23
C THR A 126 3.89 -5.01 2.81
N ILE A 127 3.72 -3.77 2.35
CA ILE A 127 2.43 -3.25 1.88
C ILE A 127 1.98 -3.97 0.60
N ALA A 128 2.90 -4.16 -0.36
CA ALA A 128 2.61 -4.85 -1.61
C ALA A 128 2.22 -6.32 -1.37
N ALA A 129 2.94 -7.03 -0.51
CA ALA A 129 2.65 -8.42 -0.14
C ALA A 129 1.25 -8.57 0.49
N ARG A 130 0.87 -7.66 1.39
CA ARG A 130 -0.50 -7.62 1.94
C ARG A 130 -1.54 -7.42 0.84
N THR A 131 -1.28 -6.49 -0.08
CA THR A 131 -2.17 -6.20 -1.21
C THR A 131 -2.36 -7.41 -2.12
N CYS A 132 -1.30 -8.14 -2.43
CA CYS A 132 -1.40 -9.42 -3.15
C CYS A 132 -2.26 -10.44 -2.39
N GLY A 133 -2.12 -10.54 -1.07
CA GLY A 133 -2.97 -11.38 -0.22
C GLY A 133 -4.46 -11.03 -0.36
N ASP A 134 -4.79 -9.74 -0.36
CA ASP A 134 -6.16 -9.25 -0.50
C ASP A 134 -6.72 -9.52 -1.91
N ALA A 135 -5.91 -9.26 -2.93
CA ALA A 135 -6.24 -9.54 -4.32
C ALA A 135 -6.48 -11.04 -4.59
N ARG A 136 -5.70 -11.93 -3.97
CA ARG A 136 -5.92 -13.39 -4.09
C ARG A 136 -7.20 -13.81 -3.41
N ARG A 137 -7.52 -13.29 -2.21
CA ARG A 137 -8.79 -13.59 -1.54
C ARG A 137 -9.97 -13.15 -2.39
N LYS A 138 -9.89 -11.96 -2.99
CA LYS A 138 -10.95 -11.45 -3.88
C LYS A 138 -11.11 -12.30 -5.14
N ALA A 139 -10.00 -12.71 -5.76
CA ALA A 139 -10.03 -13.62 -6.88
C ALA A 139 -10.68 -14.96 -6.50
N ILE A 140 -10.29 -15.60 -5.39
CA ILE A 140 -10.88 -16.87 -4.95
C ILE A 140 -12.39 -16.74 -4.70
N GLU A 141 -12.82 -15.67 -4.02
CA GLU A 141 -14.25 -15.39 -3.80
C GLU A 141 -15.00 -15.29 -5.13
N ARG A 142 -14.45 -14.55 -6.10
CA ARG A 142 -15.11 -14.35 -7.39
C ARG A 142 -15.06 -15.59 -8.28
N CYS A 143 -13.90 -16.21 -8.48
CA CYS A 143 -13.74 -17.37 -9.35
C CYS A 143 -14.60 -18.57 -8.81
N ARG A 144 -14.94 -18.64 -7.50
CA ARG A 144 -15.94 -19.59 -6.94
C ARG A 144 -17.38 -19.36 -7.38
N THR A 145 -17.76 -18.12 -7.68
CA THR A 145 -19.12 -17.77 -8.14
C THR A 145 -19.33 -17.99 -9.63
N CYS A 146 -18.26 -18.34 -10.36
CA CYS A 146 -18.24 -18.45 -11.82
C CYS A 146 -18.12 -19.89 -12.34
N GLY A 147 -18.05 -20.88 -11.44
CA GLY A 147 -18.01 -22.31 -11.76
C GLY A 147 -19.22 -23.02 -11.18
#